data_AF-A0A956U324-F1
#
_entry.id   AF-A0A956U324-F1
#
_cell.length_a   1.000
_cell.length_b   1.000
_cell.length_c   1.000
_cell.angle_alpha   90.00
_cell.angle_beta   90.00
_cell.angle_gamma   90.00
#
_symmetry.space_group_name_H-M   'P 1'
#
loop_
_entity.id
_entity.type
_entity.pdbx_description
1 polymer ?
#
loop_
_entity_poly.entity_id
_entity_poly.type
_entity_poly.pdbx_seq_one_letter_code
_entity_poly.pdbx_strand_id
1 'polypeptide(L)'
;MKNRKTDQKNKTGYPRASAMKDTGVRESDSPPIPAGVFADSNDASRYALLIKKYPLLPIKSEDSYDCALQILEALGDKINSSNATPSELGYFEVLASLIENFEEKHYPSARSMQPNEFLRYLMDMNDLKQEDLIEEFGSQSRVSEFLNNKRDLTLKQIKNLSERFRVTPSAFMP
;
A
#
# COMPACT_ATOMS: atom_id res chain seq x y z
N MET A 1 37.42 -37.76 -4.70
CA MET A 1 37.27 -36.53 -3.90
C MET A 1 37.45 -35.31 -4.80
N LYS A 2 36.34 -34.71 -5.26
CA LYS A 2 36.36 -33.41 -5.95
C LYS A 2 35.30 -32.54 -5.29
N ASN A 3 35.71 -31.76 -4.30
CA ASN A 3 34.96 -30.65 -3.74
C ASN A 3 35.72 -29.38 -4.13
N ARG A 4 35.07 -28.45 -4.83
CA ARG A 4 35.24 -27.02 -4.58
C ARG A 4 34.08 -26.25 -5.17
N LYS A 5 33.48 -25.47 -4.28
CA LYS A 5 32.24 -24.72 -4.37
C LYS A 5 32.35 -23.61 -5.40
N THR A 6 31.20 -23.35 -6.03
CA THR A 6 30.88 -22.20 -6.87
C THR A 6 31.00 -20.90 -6.07
N ASP A 7 31.74 -19.94 -6.63
CA ASP A 7 31.91 -18.59 -6.13
C ASP A 7 30.97 -17.67 -6.94
N GLN A 8 29.81 -17.37 -6.40
CA GLN A 8 28.85 -16.43 -6.99
C GLN A 8 29.11 -15.05 -6.37
N LYS A 9 29.85 -14.21 -7.10
CA LYS A 9 30.09 -12.80 -6.75
C LYS A 9 28.81 -11.98 -6.93
N ASN A 10 28.30 -11.46 -5.83
CA ASN A 10 27.30 -10.40 -5.75
C ASN A 10 27.72 -9.18 -6.60
N LYS A 11 26.87 -8.82 -7.57
CA LYS A 11 26.93 -7.55 -8.31
C LYS A 11 25.68 -6.72 -8.00
N THR A 12 25.72 -5.95 -6.93
CA THR A 12 24.92 -4.71 -6.78
C THR A 12 25.71 -3.77 -5.87
N GLY A 13 26.57 -2.96 -6.49
CA GLY A 13 27.44 -2.01 -5.79
C GLY A 13 26.71 -0.70 -5.49
N TYR A 14 25.72 -0.72 -4.59
CA TYR A 14 25.29 0.51 -3.93
C TYR A 14 26.06 0.65 -2.61
N PRO A 15 26.83 1.75 -2.41
CA PRO A 15 27.60 1.92 -1.19
C PRO A 15 26.67 2.11 0.03
N ARG A 16 27.02 1.48 1.16
CA ARG A 16 26.34 1.67 2.46
C ARG A 16 26.42 3.14 2.90
N ALA A 17 25.32 3.65 3.45
CA ALA A 17 25.05 5.04 3.82
C ALA A 17 26.03 5.74 4.81
N SER A 18 27.13 5.11 5.21
CA SER A 18 28.06 5.66 6.21
C SER A 18 29.16 6.57 5.63
N ALA A 19 29.10 6.96 4.36
CA ALA A 19 30.12 7.78 3.69
C ALA A 19 29.61 9.14 3.18
N MET A 20 28.47 9.66 3.67
CA MET A 20 27.98 10.99 3.32
C MET A 20 28.60 12.04 4.26
N LYS A 21 29.87 12.38 4.05
CA LYS A 21 30.42 13.64 4.54
C LYS A 21 30.48 14.61 3.36
N ASP A 22 29.61 15.61 3.42
CA ASP A 22 29.80 16.96 2.87
C ASP A 22 30.35 17.04 1.44
N THR A 23 29.63 16.45 0.48
CA THR A 23 29.83 16.77 -0.93
C THR A 23 28.98 17.99 -1.25
N GLY A 24 29.58 19.18 -1.18
CA GLY A 24 29.01 20.40 -1.71
C GLY A 24 28.82 20.29 -3.22
N VAL A 25 27.73 19.66 -3.65
CA VAL A 25 27.28 19.67 -5.04
C VAL A 25 26.70 21.06 -5.29
N ARG A 26 27.39 21.90 -6.07
CA ARG A 26 26.84 23.17 -6.54
C ARG A 26 25.64 22.85 -7.43
N GLU A 27 24.55 23.63 -7.35
CA GLU A 27 23.37 23.45 -8.22
C GLU A 27 23.74 23.37 -9.72
N SER A 28 24.85 23.99 -10.13
CA SER A 28 25.42 23.92 -11.49
C SER A 28 25.93 22.55 -11.92
N ASP A 29 26.17 21.63 -10.97
CA ASP A 29 26.79 20.33 -11.20
C ASP A 29 25.77 19.19 -11.20
N SER A 30 24.47 19.50 -11.00
CA SER A 30 23.38 18.54 -11.17
C SER A 30 23.36 18.05 -12.62
N PRO A 31 23.27 16.73 -12.86
CA PRO A 31 23.17 16.22 -14.22
C PRO A 31 21.97 16.85 -14.93
N PRO A 32 22.12 17.22 -16.21
CA PRO A 32 21.00 17.78 -16.95
C PRO A 32 19.84 16.79 -16.94
N ILE A 33 18.63 17.30 -16.73
CA ILE A 33 17.42 16.50 -16.87
C ILE A 33 17.47 15.86 -18.26
N PRO A 34 17.32 14.53 -18.37
CA PRO A 34 17.41 13.86 -19.66
C PRO A 34 16.51 14.54 -20.69
N ALA A 35 17.05 14.79 -21.89
CA ALA A 35 16.28 15.40 -22.96
C ALA A 35 15.08 14.50 -23.29
N GLY A 36 13.88 15.09 -23.34
CA GLY A 36 12.63 14.35 -23.62
C GLY A 36 11.90 13.79 -22.39
N VAL A 37 12.32 14.13 -21.16
CA VAL A 37 11.54 13.79 -19.94
C VAL A 37 10.16 14.45 -19.94
N PHE A 38 10.09 15.71 -20.38
CA PHE A 38 8.85 16.45 -20.55
C PHE A 38 8.55 16.63 -22.03
N ALA A 39 7.28 16.52 -22.40
CA ALA A 39 6.85 16.72 -23.79
C ALA A 39 7.05 18.16 -24.25
N ASP A 40 6.78 19.13 -23.36
CA ASP A 40 6.94 20.56 -23.59
C ASP A 40 7.06 21.35 -22.27
N SER A 41 7.13 22.68 -22.35
CA SER A 41 7.23 23.56 -21.17
C SER A 41 5.97 23.58 -20.29
N ASN A 42 4.79 23.33 -20.87
CA ASN A 42 3.53 23.24 -20.13
C ASN A 42 3.46 21.92 -19.35
N ASP A 43 3.87 20.80 -19.96
CA ASP A 43 4.01 19.50 -19.28
C ASP A 43 4.95 19.59 -18.06
N ALA A 44 6.12 20.21 -18.25
CA ALA A 44 7.07 20.45 -17.15
C ALA A 44 6.47 21.30 -16.02
N SER A 45 5.73 22.36 -16.37
CA SER A 45 5.09 23.25 -15.38
C SER A 45 3.99 22.53 -14.59
N ARG A 46 3.18 21.71 -15.25
CA ARG A 46 2.11 20.92 -14.61
C ARG A 46 2.67 19.87 -13.67
N TYR A 47 3.72 19.17 -14.09
CA TYR A 47 4.44 18.24 -13.23
C TYR A 47 5.02 18.95 -11.99
N ALA A 48 5.68 20.10 -12.17
CA ALA A 48 6.22 20.87 -11.06
C ALA A 48 5.14 21.32 -10.06
N LEU A 49 3.94 21.67 -10.54
CA LEU A 49 2.80 21.98 -9.68
C LEU A 49 2.34 20.77 -8.86
N LEU A 50 2.33 19.57 -9.44
CA LEU A 50 2.01 18.34 -8.72
C LEU A 50 3.01 18.09 -7.60
N ILE A 51 4.31 18.12 -7.91
CA ILE A 51 5.38 17.92 -6.92
C ILE A 51 5.31 18.96 -5.80
N LYS A 52 4.97 20.22 -6.13
CA LYS A 52 4.79 21.28 -5.13
C LYS A 52 3.57 21.03 -4.24
N LYS A 53 2.48 20.50 -4.81
CA LYS A 53 1.25 20.18 -4.05
C LYS A 53 1.44 18.95 -3.17
N TYR A 54 2.08 17.91 -3.70
CA TYR A 54 2.36 16.67 -3.01
C TYR A 54 3.68 16.08 -3.53
N PRO A 55 4.76 16.14 -2.75
CA PRO A 55 6.01 15.52 -3.15
C PRO A 55 5.89 14.00 -3.11
N LEU A 56 6.39 13.31 -4.13
CA LEU A 56 6.43 11.85 -4.18
C LEU A 56 7.45 11.31 -3.17
N LEU A 57 6.96 11.05 -1.96
CA LEU A 57 7.71 10.44 -0.87
C LEU A 57 7.01 9.16 -0.43
N PRO A 58 7.73 8.21 0.19
CA PRO A 58 7.08 7.04 0.79
C PRO A 58 5.97 7.47 1.76
N ILE A 59 4.78 6.90 1.58
CA ILE A 59 3.63 7.14 2.45
C ILE A 59 3.87 6.38 3.78
N LYS A 60 3.70 7.08 4.90
CA LYS A 60 4.03 6.57 6.25
C LYS A 60 2.94 6.79 7.30
N SER A 61 1.83 7.42 6.91
CA SER A 61 0.74 7.78 7.82
C SER A 61 -0.57 7.82 7.03
N GLU A 62 -1.69 7.52 7.71
CA GLU A 62 -3.04 7.58 7.13
C GLU A 62 -3.35 8.96 6.53
N ASP A 63 -3.01 10.08 7.21
CA ASP A 63 -3.23 11.42 6.66
C ASP A 63 -2.56 11.66 5.29
N SER A 64 -1.38 11.07 5.09
CA SER A 64 -0.65 11.18 3.82
C SER A 64 -1.24 10.24 2.77
N TYR A 65 -1.74 9.07 3.19
CA TYR A 65 -2.47 8.13 2.34
C TYR A 65 -3.77 8.75 1.81
N ASP A 66 -4.57 9.37 2.68
CA ASP A 66 -5.81 10.07 2.29
C ASP A 66 -5.54 11.21 1.32
N CYS A 67 -4.49 12.00 1.56
CA CYS A 67 -4.06 13.05 0.64
C CYS A 67 -3.61 12.47 -0.72
N ALA A 68 -2.89 11.35 -0.71
CA ALA A 68 -2.45 10.67 -1.92
C ALA A 68 -3.64 10.16 -2.73
N LEU A 69 -4.65 9.55 -2.09
CA LEU A 69 -5.88 9.08 -2.75
C LEU A 69 -6.62 10.23 -3.44
N GLN A 70 -6.82 11.37 -2.76
CA GLN A 70 -7.49 12.54 -3.35
C GLN A 70 -6.77 13.08 -4.59
N ILE A 71 -5.43 13.05 -4.59
CA ILE A 71 -4.64 13.49 -5.74
C ILE A 71 -4.70 12.47 -6.87
N LEU A 72 -4.66 11.18 -6.54
CA LEU A 72 -4.80 10.11 -7.51
C LEU A 72 -6.16 10.18 -8.22
N GLU A 73 -7.25 10.38 -7.48
CA GLU A 73 -8.62 10.54 -8.03
C GLU A 73 -8.70 11.76 -8.96
N ALA A 74 -8.23 12.93 -8.51
CA ALA A 74 -8.24 14.15 -9.32
C ALA A 74 -7.41 14.01 -10.61
N LEU A 75 -6.33 13.21 -10.60
CA LEU A 75 -5.58 12.87 -11.79
C LEU A 75 -6.32 11.87 -12.67
N GLY A 76 -6.98 10.86 -12.09
CA GLY A 76 -7.84 9.92 -12.80
C GLY A 76 -8.92 10.62 -13.63
N ASP A 77 -9.59 11.62 -13.05
CA ASP A 77 -10.60 12.42 -13.76
C ASP A 77 -10.03 13.18 -14.97
N LYS A 78 -8.83 13.75 -14.80
CA LYS A 78 -8.12 14.42 -15.92
C LYS A 78 -7.72 13.45 -17.01
N ILE A 79 -7.26 12.25 -16.64
CA ILE A 79 -6.87 11.18 -17.58
C ILE A 79 -8.09 10.72 -18.37
N ASN A 80 -9.20 10.44 -17.69
CA ASN A 80 -10.47 10.06 -18.32
C ASN A 80 -10.98 11.14 -19.29
N SER A 81 -10.73 12.40 -18.97
CA SER A 81 -11.07 13.55 -19.84
C SER A 81 -10.06 13.81 -20.95
N SER A 82 -9.04 12.95 -21.14
CA SER A 82 -7.94 13.12 -22.11
C SER A 82 -7.18 14.45 -22.00
N ASN A 83 -7.17 15.03 -20.79
CA ASN A 83 -6.56 16.34 -20.49
C ASN A 83 -5.28 16.22 -19.65
N ALA A 84 -4.81 15.00 -19.41
CA ALA A 84 -3.57 14.72 -18.69
C ALA A 84 -2.37 14.78 -19.64
N THR A 85 -1.28 15.38 -19.18
CA THR A 85 -0.01 15.35 -19.91
C THR A 85 0.78 14.07 -19.63
N PRO A 86 1.77 13.70 -20.47
CA PRO A 86 2.59 12.50 -20.24
C PRO A 86 3.26 12.46 -18.86
N SER A 87 3.71 13.60 -18.34
CA SER A 87 4.33 13.64 -17.01
C SER A 87 3.31 13.54 -15.87
N GLU A 88 2.07 14.01 -16.06
CA GLU A 88 0.97 13.76 -15.12
C GLU A 88 0.59 12.26 -15.07
N LEU A 89 0.65 11.56 -16.21
CA LEU A 89 0.48 10.09 -16.26
C LEU A 89 1.60 9.38 -15.50
N GLY A 90 2.87 9.74 -15.75
CA GLY A 90 4.00 9.16 -15.02
C GLY A 90 3.94 9.44 -13.51
N TYR A 91 3.50 10.64 -13.11
CA TYR A 91 3.24 10.94 -11.70
C TYR A 91 2.14 10.05 -11.12
N PHE A 92 1.02 9.87 -11.84
CA PHE A 92 -0.09 9.01 -11.43
C PHE A 92 0.38 7.57 -11.19
N GLU A 93 1.16 7.00 -12.12
CA GLU A 93 1.71 5.65 -11.99
C GLU A 93 2.57 5.48 -10.74
N VAL A 94 3.48 6.43 -10.48
CA VAL A 94 4.34 6.37 -9.29
C VAL A 94 3.53 6.53 -8.02
N LEU A 95 2.58 7.48 -7.98
CA LEU A 95 1.72 7.69 -6.80
C LEU A 95 0.86 6.45 -6.51
N ALA A 96 0.29 5.82 -7.53
CA ALA A 96 -0.47 4.58 -7.39
C ALA A 96 0.39 3.46 -6.77
N SER A 97 1.63 3.30 -7.23
CA SER A 97 2.55 2.31 -6.66
C SER A 97 2.93 2.61 -5.20
N LEU A 98 3.04 3.88 -4.81
CA LEU A 98 3.28 4.26 -3.41
C LEU A 98 2.07 3.95 -2.51
N ILE A 99 0.86 4.17 -3.02
CA ILE A 99 -0.40 3.82 -2.35
C ILE A 99 -0.48 2.30 -2.17
N GLU A 100 -0.30 1.53 -3.22
CA GLU A 100 -0.30 0.06 -3.17
C GLU A 100 0.70 -0.48 -2.13
N ASN A 101 1.93 0.05 -2.11
CA ASN A 101 2.95 -0.34 -1.14
C ASN A 101 2.57 0.03 0.31
N PHE A 102 1.82 1.12 0.52
CA PHE A 102 1.29 1.45 1.82
C PHE A 102 0.17 0.48 2.23
N GLU A 103 -0.76 0.21 1.31
CA GLU A 103 -1.88 -0.72 1.50
C GLU A 103 -1.40 -2.15 1.78
N GLU A 104 -0.40 -2.67 1.06
CA GLU A 104 0.15 -4.01 1.33
C GLU A 104 0.65 -4.16 2.78
N LYS A 105 1.17 -3.07 3.37
CA LYS A 105 1.71 -3.07 4.73
C LYS A 105 0.65 -2.83 5.81
N HIS A 106 -0.36 -2.02 5.51
CA HIS A 106 -1.36 -1.59 6.51
C HIS A 106 -2.69 -2.34 6.36
N TYR A 107 -3.03 -2.75 5.15
CA TYR A 107 -4.21 -3.53 4.78
C TYR A 107 -3.80 -4.81 4.05
N PRO A 108 -3.12 -5.76 4.73
CA PRO A 108 -2.76 -7.04 4.13
C PRO A 108 -3.96 -7.68 3.44
N SER A 109 -3.79 -8.16 2.22
CA SER A 109 -4.84 -8.88 1.50
C SER A 109 -5.44 -9.97 2.40
N ALA A 110 -6.78 -10.10 2.40
CA ALA A 110 -7.55 -10.99 3.28
C ALA A 110 -7.01 -12.44 3.41
N ARG A 111 -6.21 -12.89 2.44
CA ARG A 111 -5.58 -14.21 2.39
C ARG A 111 -4.30 -14.35 3.23
N SER A 112 -3.74 -13.24 3.75
CA SER A 112 -2.50 -13.19 4.52
C SER A 112 -2.71 -12.89 6.00
N MET A 113 -3.92 -12.47 6.39
CA MET A 113 -4.30 -12.19 7.77
C MET A 113 -4.69 -13.48 8.50
N GLN A 114 -4.40 -13.55 9.79
CA GLN A 114 -5.00 -14.58 10.64
C GLN A 114 -6.52 -14.36 10.72
N PRO A 115 -7.36 -15.40 10.83
CA PRO A 115 -8.82 -15.25 10.81
C PRO A 115 -9.39 -14.25 11.83
N ASN A 116 -8.74 -14.12 13.00
CA ASN A 116 -9.11 -13.17 14.06
C ASN A 116 -8.77 -11.72 13.70
N GLU A 117 -7.64 -11.49 13.03
CA GLU A 117 -7.24 -10.18 12.52
C GLU A 117 -8.13 -9.76 11.36
N PHE A 118 -8.43 -10.70 10.45
CA PHE A 118 -9.36 -10.47 9.36
C PHE A 118 -10.76 -10.09 9.86
N LEU A 119 -11.25 -10.73 10.93
CA LEU A 119 -12.52 -10.34 11.53
C LEU A 119 -12.46 -8.93 12.14
N ARG A 120 -11.36 -8.53 12.80
CA ARG A 120 -11.19 -7.14 13.29
C ARG A 120 -11.25 -6.14 12.16
N TYR A 121 -10.54 -6.41 11.07
CA TYR A 121 -10.56 -5.57 9.88
C TYR A 121 -11.98 -5.40 9.34
N LEU A 122 -12.75 -6.49 9.22
CA LEU A 122 -14.15 -6.43 8.80
C LEU A 122 -15.04 -5.67 9.77
N MET A 123 -14.79 -5.79 11.08
CA MET A 123 -15.51 -5.00 12.08
C MET A 123 -15.24 -3.52 11.91
N ASP A 124 -13.98 -3.11 11.78
CA ASP A 124 -13.57 -1.72 11.64
C ASP A 124 -14.14 -1.10 10.34
N MET A 125 -14.07 -1.84 9.22
CA MET A 125 -14.63 -1.39 7.93
C MET A 125 -16.14 -1.20 7.94
N ASN A 126 -16.87 -1.90 8.82
CA ASN A 126 -18.33 -1.86 8.89
C ASN A 126 -18.84 -1.11 10.13
N ASP A 127 -17.96 -0.45 10.89
CA ASP A 127 -18.26 0.21 12.17
C ASP A 127 -19.01 -0.70 13.16
N LEU A 128 -18.61 -1.98 13.24
CA LEU A 128 -19.25 -3.00 14.07
C LEU A 128 -18.51 -3.18 15.39
N LYS A 129 -19.28 -3.36 16.45
CA LYS A 129 -18.79 -3.76 17.78
C LYS A 129 -18.91 -5.27 17.96
N GLN A 130 -18.25 -5.79 19.00
CA GLN A 130 -18.31 -7.22 19.31
C GLN A 130 -19.73 -7.71 19.62
N GLU A 131 -20.58 -6.83 20.17
CA GLU A 131 -21.99 -7.11 20.43
C GLU A 131 -22.80 -7.36 19.15
N ASP A 132 -22.41 -6.73 18.04
CA ASP A 132 -23.07 -6.89 16.76
C ASP A 132 -22.77 -8.24 16.11
N LEU A 133 -21.79 -9.00 16.62
CA LEU A 133 -21.41 -10.33 16.13
C LEU A 133 -21.99 -11.49 16.97
N ILE A 134 -22.89 -11.18 17.90
CA ILE A 134 -23.50 -12.21 18.76
C ILE A 134 -24.31 -13.22 17.94
N GLU A 135 -24.91 -12.82 16.83
CA GLU A 135 -25.71 -13.73 16.00
C GLU A 135 -24.87 -14.85 15.37
N GLU A 136 -23.63 -14.56 14.98
CA GLU A 136 -22.72 -15.54 14.39
C GLU A 136 -22.03 -16.40 15.46
N PHE A 137 -21.72 -15.81 16.61
CA PHE A 137 -20.93 -16.47 17.67
C PHE A 137 -21.74 -17.09 18.80
N GLY A 138 -23.00 -16.65 18.97
CA GLY A 138 -23.93 -17.04 20.04
C GLY A 138 -23.78 -16.24 21.34
N SER A 139 -22.62 -15.63 21.60
CA SER A 139 -22.44 -14.73 22.75
C SER A 139 -21.23 -13.82 22.57
N GLN A 140 -21.25 -12.64 23.23
CA GLN A 140 -20.16 -11.67 23.17
C GLN A 140 -18.86 -12.21 23.77
N SER A 141 -18.93 -13.10 24.78
CA SER A 141 -17.76 -13.81 25.31
C SER A 141 -17.06 -14.63 24.23
N ARG A 142 -17.82 -15.29 23.36
CA ARG A 142 -17.26 -16.14 22.28
C ARG A 142 -16.64 -15.31 21.17
N VAL A 143 -17.20 -14.13 20.87
CA VAL A 143 -16.58 -13.15 19.97
C VAL A 143 -15.23 -12.73 20.54
N SER A 144 -15.19 -12.31 21.80
CA SER A 144 -13.96 -11.89 22.48
C SER A 144 -12.91 -13.00 22.55
N GLU A 145 -13.30 -14.24 22.87
CA GLU A 145 -12.39 -15.40 22.87
C GLU A 145 -11.73 -15.59 21.50
N PHE A 146 -12.49 -15.52 20.41
CA PHE A 146 -11.97 -15.66 19.06
C PHE A 146 -11.05 -14.49 18.67
N LEU A 147 -11.49 -13.25 18.92
CA LEU A 147 -10.70 -12.05 18.62
C LEU A 147 -9.36 -11.98 19.38
N ASN A 148 -9.28 -12.64 20.54
CA ASN A 148 -8.07 -12.76 21.35
C ASN A 148 -7.29 -14.07 21.08
N ASN A 149 -7.63 -14.79 20.01
CA ASN A 149 -6.97 -16.02 19.57
C ASN A 149 -6.97 -17.14 20.64
N LYS A 150 -7.99 -17.17 21.49
CA LYS A 150 -8.18 -18.22 22.52
C LYS A 150 -8.99 -19.41 22.02
N ARG A 151 -9.62 -19.26 20.85
CA ARG A 151 -10.51 -20.24 20.24
C ARG A 151 -10.53 -20.06 18.73
N ASP A 152 -10.64 -21.15 17.99
CA ASP A 152 -10.84 -21.13 16.54
C ASP A 152 -12.33 -21.03 16.14
N LEU A 153 -12.58 -20.62 14.90
CA LEU A 153 -13.93 -20.66 14.33
C LEU A 153 -14.36 -22.10 14.03
N THR A 154 -15.62 -22.39 14.31
CA THR A 154 -16.28 -23.58 13.78
C THR A 154 -16.71 -23.36 12.33
N LEU A 155 -16.87 -24.44 11.56
CA LEU A 155 -17.36 -24.36 10.17
C LEU A 155 -18.70 -23.62 10.05
N LYS A 156 -19.58 -23.75 11.05
CA LYS A 156 -20.85 -23.00 11.09
C LYS A 156 -20.61 -21.51 11.21
N GLN A 157 -19.69 -21.09 12.10
CA GLN A 157 -19.34 -19.68 12.26
C GLN A 157 -18.66 -19.12 11.01
N ILE A 158 -17.74 -19.88 10.40
CA ILE A 158 -17.12 -19.50 9.13
C ILE A 158 -18.20 -19.24 8.08
N LYS A 159 -19.16 -20.15 7.93
CA LYS A 159 -20.26 -20.00 6.97
C LYS A 159 -21.08 -18.74 7.25
N ASN A 160 -21.51 -18.54 8.49
CA ASN A 160 -22.33 -17.38 8.87
C ASN A 160 -21.59 -16.05 8.63
N LEU A 161 -20.31 -15.97 9.02
CA LEU A 161 -19.48 -14.78 8.80
C LEU A 161 -19.25 -14.54 7.30
N SER A 162 -19.01 -15.59 6.54
CA SER A 162 -18.85 -15.51 5.08
C SER A 162 -20.10 -14.97 4.40
N GLU A 163 -21.29 -15.42 4.83
CA GLU A 163 -22.57 -14.94 4.32
C GLU A 163 -22.82 -13.47 4.71
N ARG A 164 -22.54 -13.10 5.96
CA ARG A 164 -22.72 -11.71 6.43
C ARG A 164 -21.82 -10.72 5.70
N PHE A 165 -20.52 -11.02 5.62
CA PHE A 165 -19.53 -10.12 5.02
C PHE A 165 -19.37 -10.31 3.51
N ARG A 166 -20.10 -11.26 2.91
CA ARG A 166 -20.03 -11.61 1.48
C ARG A 166 -18.60 -11.94 1.02
N VAL A 167 -17.86 -12.64 1.87
CA VAL A 167 -16.50 -13.10 1.60
C VAL A 167 -16.48 -14.62 1.41
N THR A 168 -15.44 -15.15 0.77
CA THR A 168 -15.29 -16.60 0.61
C THR A 168 -14.95 -17.24 1.96
N PRO A 169 -15.50 -18.43 2.30
CA PRO A 169 -15.16 -19.17 3.53
C PRO A 169 -13.67 -19.39 3.75
N SER A 170 -12.91 -19.53 2.66
CA SER A 170 -11.44 -19.66 2.70
C SER A 170 -10.73 -18.44 3.30
N ALA A 171 -11.36 -17.27 3.37
CA ALA A 171 -10.77 -16.09 4.00
C ALA A 171 -10.73 -16.18 5.54
N PHE A 172 -11.51 -17.10 6.13
CA PHE A 172 -11.48 -17.40 7.56
C PHE A 172 -10.79 -18.73 7.88
N MET A 173 -10.19 -19.37 6.88
CA MET A 173 -9.42 -20.61 7.06
C MET A 173 -7.93 -20.28 7.16
N PRO A 174 -7.18 -20.95 8.05
CA PRO A 174 -5.73 -20.79 8.17
C PRO A 174 -4.96 -21.35 6.97
#